data_AF-A0A1C5Q0K8-F1
#
_entry.id   AF-A0A1C5Q0K8-F1
#
_cell.length_a   1.000
_cell.length_b   1.000
_cell.length_c   1.000
_cell.angle_alpha   90.00
_cell.angle_beta   90.00
_cell.angle_gamma   90.00
#
_symmetry.space_group_name_H-M   'P 1'
#
loop_
_entity.id
_entity.type
_entity.pdbx_description
1 polymer ?
#
loop_
_entity_poly.entity_id
_entity_poly.type
_entity_poly.pdbx_seq_one_letter_code
_entity_poly.pdbx_strand_id
1 'polypeptide(L)'
;MRYIRLGVCICILLFVHNQILMADEAVNTDSITTEYIRSIYIEKPKCALKLLDVAENKNSMPLRVIDELRSLSYRNLFMNKLAYVYARKSYVLDSVYQKDPEHLLKMTVYLAELSFLMSKYNESMNYALDGIAQSKRLEDRVSEARLLYCIGENNRMLSFKDKAYDYFDSAIDLLKGRKGVKEIGMLSSFYGGKMSYLMTDSLYEDASVMALEREKQIKKLETLPDVPKGLVDMQYGYLYSKWAYNCYMEKKYEQAEKYFAMYQSTEYSRTPDGKMYSIPYLLVSKHYKQVIDNCQEFKELMRKQQDTINTQYMNVLEREVQAYMGMGNYKEAAVLQGAIIAITDSINNRDKENAALELNTMYNTSEKEDYIAKQAFQLKIRNITLTFLTCITLLALFVLWRMWRFNHIIRYKNKILAKFINERLARKKDGQSLNVDEQLMISQDIEDESILFDNQEEVADEASKVSGEEEENKKIFVELNRIVVQDQLYLSSELSREDLAQLVHLNNARFARMIKECTGTNFNGYINDLRIDHAIKLLKLHPNYTIRAIADEAGFNSTPILYNLFKKKTGMTPYEFKKAQESL
;
A
#
# COMPACT_ATOMS: atom_id res chain seq x y z
N MET A 1 -32.80 -38.82 -35.24
CA MET A 1 -33.33 -37.45 -34.99
C MET A 1 -34.30 -37.31 -33.81
N ARG A 2 -35.01 -38.36 -33.34
CA ARG A 2 -35.92 -38.25 -32.18
C ARG A 2 -35.23 -38.19 -30.80
N TYR A 3 -34.06 -38.81 -30.63
CA TYR A 3 -33.34 -38.82 -29.34
C TYR A 3 -32.61 -37.52 -28.99
N ILE A 4 -32.16 -36.76 -29.99
CA ILE A 4 -31.49 -35.45 -29.78
C ILE A 4 -32.51 -34.40 -29.32
N ARG A 5 -33.76 -34.44 -29.82
CA ARG A 5 -34.82 -33.53 -29.38
C ARG A 5 -35.28 -33.80 -27.95
N LEU A 6 -35.27 -35.06 -27.49
CA LEU A 6 -35.65 -35.40 -26.11
C LEU A 6 -34.57 -34.95 -25.11
N GLY A 7 -33.29 -35.12 -25.44
CA GLY A 7 -32.17 -34.63 -24.61
C GLY A 7 -32.13 -33.10 -24.52
N VAL A 8 -32.42 -32.39 -25.61
CA VAL A 8 -32.48 -30.92 -25.63
C VAL A 8 -33.69 -30.41 -24.82
N CYS A 9 -34.85 -31.07 -24.87
CA CYS A 9 -36.00 -30.71 -24.04
C CYS A 9 -35.77 -30.97 -22.53
N ILE A 10 -35.05 -32.04 -22.17
CA ILE A 10 -34.71 -32.32 -20.77
C ILE A 10 -33.67 -31.33 -20.25
N CYS A 11 -32.68 -30.94 -21.06
CA CYS A 11 -31.72 -29.90 -20.68
C CYS A 11 -32.37 -28.51 -20.57
N ILE A 12 -33.34 -28.17 -21.43
CA ILE A 12 -34.10 -26.92 -21.35
C ILE A 12 -35.04 -26.94 -20.14
N LEU A 13 -35.68 -28.07 -19.83
CA LEU A 13 -36.52 -28.21 -18.62
C LEU A 13 -35.69 -28.17 -17.33
N LEU A 14 -34.49 -28.75 -17.30
CA LEU A 14 -33.57 -28.62 -16.17
C LEU A 14 -33.02 -27.19 -16.05
N PHE A 15 -32.77 -26.50 -17.16
CA PHE A 15 -32.35 -25.09 -17.15
C PHE A 15 -33.46 -24.15 -16.68
N VAL A 16 -34.70 -24.38 -17.14
CA VAL A 16 -35.88 -23.59 -16.73
C VAL A 16 -36.32 -23.94 -15.30
N HIS A 17 -36.23 -25.20 -14.87
CA HIS A 17 -36.52 -25.58 -13.49
C HIS A 17 -35.44 -25.07 -12.52
N ASN A 18 -34.18 -25.01 -12.92
CA ASN A 18 -33.11 -24.37 -12.14
C ASN A 18 -33.28 -22.84 -12.11
N GLN A 19 -33.81 -22.21 -13.17
CA GLN A 19 -34.19 -20.79 -13.13
C GLN A 19 -35.44 -20.51 -12.29
N ILE A 20 -36.40 -21.44 -12.22
CA ILE A 20 -37.61 -21.30 -11.39
C ILE A 20 -37.31 -21.59 -9.91
N LEU A 21 -36.39 -22.51 -9.58
CA LEU A 21 -35.90 -22.69 -8.20
C LEU A 21 -35.01 -21.52 -7.73
N MET A 22 -34.38 -20.80 -8.66
CA MET A 22 -33.68 -19.54 -8.38
C MET A 22 -34.61 -18.33 -8.37
N ALA A 23 -35.89 -18.48 -8.77
CA ALA A 23 -36.86 -17.38 -8.85
C ALA A 23 -37.68 -17.19 -7.56
N ASP A 24 -37.66 -18.13 -6.62
CA ASP A 24 -38.38 -18.00 -5.32
C ASP A 24 -37.62 -17.15 -4.27
N GLU A 25 -36.43 -16.65 -4.60
CA GLU A 25 -35.76 -15.57 -3.86
C GLU A 25 -35.27 -14.48 -4.84
N ALA A 26 -36.15 -14.00 -5.72
CA ALA A 26 -35.92 -12.73 -6.43
C ALA A 26 -35.99 -11.57 -5.41
N VAL A 27 -34.94 -11.38 -4.62
CA VAL A 27 -34.74 -10.21 -3.78
C VAL A 27 -34.72 -8.99 -4.70
N ASN A 28 -35.62 -8.05 -4.45
CA ASN A 28 -35.74 -6.80 -5.19
C ASN A 28 -34.39 -6.05 -5.21
N THR A 29 -33.67 -6.15 -6.32
CA THR A 29 -32.25 -5.80 -6.47
C THR A 29 -31.93 -4.29 -6.48
N ASP A 30 -32.96 -3.43 -6.40
CA ASP A 30 -32.82 -1.98 -6.47
C ASP A 30 -32.65 -1.29 -5.11
N SER A 31 -32.62 -2.06 -4.01
CA SER A 31 -32.54 -1.51 -2.64
C SER A 31 -31.61 -2.28 -1.69
N ILE A 32 -30.43 -2.73 -2.17
CA ILE A 32 -29.43 -3.31 -1.27
C ILE A 32 -28.80 -2.19 -0.42
N THR A 33 -29.41 -1.91 0.74
CA THR A 33 -28.93 -0.92 1.71
C THR A 33 -28.21 -1.58 2.89
N THR A 34 -27.33 -0.81 3.55
CA THR A 34 -26.67 -1.22 4.79
C THR A 34 -27.69 -1.63 5.85
N GLU A 35 -28.77 -0.85 5.98
CA GLU A 35 -29.84 -1.04 6.94
C GLU A 35 -30.60 -2.36 6.70
N TYR A 36 -30.88 -2.69 5.44
CA TYR A 36 -31.53 -3.95 5.10
C TYR A 36 -30.65 -5.16 5.44
N ILE A 37 -29.36 -5.11 5.10
CA ILE A 37 -28.44 -6.21 5.45
C ILE A 37 -28.33 -6.35 6.97
N ARG A 38 -28.28 -5.22 7.71
CA ARG A 38 -28.27 -5.20 9.18
C ARG A 38 -29.55 -5.73 9.82
N SER A 39 -30.68 -5.72 9.12
CA SER A 39 -31.91 -6.32 9.66
C SER A 39 -31.96 -7.84 9.47
N ILE A 40 -31.29 -8.37 8.44
CA ILE A 40 -31.36 -9.81 8.10
C ILE A 40 -30.13 -10.63 8.51
N TYR A 41 -28.98 -10.03 8.80
CA TYR A 41 -27.72 -10.78 9.01
C TYR A 41 -27.74 -11.75 10.20
N ILE A 42 -28.65 -11.56 11.16
CA ILE A 42 -28.87 -12.47 12.30
C ILE A 42 -29.77 -13.63 11.88
N GLU A 43 -30.93 -13.34 11.30
CA GLU A 43 -31.93 -14.35 10.96
C GLU A 43 -31.57 -15.16 9.71
N LYS A 44 -30.93 -14.52 8.72
CA LYS A 44 -30.59 -15.08 7.41
C LYS A 44 -29.15 -14.71 6.99
N PRO A 45 -28.12 -15.11 7.76
CA PRO A 45 -26.73 -14.75 7.47
C PRO A 45 -26.23 -15.21 6.09
N LYS A 46 -26.68 -16.38 5.60
CA LYS A 46 -26.31 -16.86 4.26
C LYS A 46 -26.89 -15.99 3.14
N CYS A 47 -28.12 -15.49 3.30
CA CYS A 47 -28.74 -14.56 2.34
C CYS A 47 -28.04 -13.21 2.40
N ALA A 48 -27.69 -12.71 3.59
CA ALA A 48 -26.90 -11.49 3.77
C ALA A 48 -25.56 -11.56 3.01
N LEU A 49 -24.83 -12.67 3.12
CA LEU A 49 -23.57 -12.88 2.38
C LEU A 49 -23.75 -12.82 0.85
N LYS A 50 -24.77 -13.48 0.30
CA LYS A 50 -25.06 -13.42 -1.14
C LYS A 50 -25.37 -11.98 -1.60
N LEU A 51 -26.11 -11.21 -0.81
CA LEU A 51 -26.43 -9.82 -1.13
C LEU A 51 -25.18 -8.92 -1.05
N LEU A 52 -24.26 -9.21 -0.13
CA LEU A 52 -22.98 -8.51 -0.04
C LEU A 52 -22.10 -8.77 -1.27
N ASP A 53 -22.11 -9.98 -1.83
CA ASP A 53 -21.42 -10.28 -3.09
C ASP A 53 -21.99 -9.48 -4.26
N VAL A 54 -23.32 -9.33 -4.32
CA VAL A 54 -23.98 -8.47 -5.33
C VAL A 54 -23.62 -7.00 -5.13
N ALA A 55 -23.61 -6.52 -3.88
CA ALA A 55 -23.27 -5.13 -3.55
C ALA A 55 -21.82 -4.78 -3.92
N GLU A 56 -20.87 -5.68 -3.68
CA GLU A 56 -19.47 -5.53 -4.06
C GLU A 56 -19.32 -5.46 -5.59
N ASN A 57 -19.93 -6.40 -6.32
CA ASN A 57 -19.86 -6.44 -7.78
C ASN A 57 -20.46 -5.19 -8.44
N LYS A 58 -21.52 -4.62 -7.84
CA LYS A 58 -22.16 -3.38 -8.32
C LYS A 58 -21.49 -2.10 -7.81
N ASN A 59 -20.48 -2.19 -6.94
CA ASN A 59 -19.91 -1.06 -6.20
C ASN A 59 -20.98 -0.20 -5.51
N SER A 60 -22.06 -0.82 -5.01
CA SER A 60 -23.19 -0.09 -4.44
C SER A 60 -22.98 0.36 -2.99
N MET A 61 -21.89 -0.08 -2.36
CA MET A 61 -21.54 0.20 -0.96
C MET A 61 -20.00 0.29 -0.80
N PRO A 62 -19.48 1.12 0.12
CA PRO A 62 -18.04 1.14 0.41
C PRO A 62 -17.54 -0.22 0.88
N LEU A 63 -16.39 -0.65 0.36
CA LEU A 63 -15.81 -1.96 0.66
C LEU A 63 -15.62 -2.21 2.17
N ARG A 64 -15.24 -1.18 2.93
CA ARG A 64 -15.12 -1.26 4.40
C ARG A 64 -16.43 -1.69 5.09
N VAL A 65 -17.58 -1.21 4.59
CA VAL A 65 -18.90 -1.53 5.16
C VAL A 65 -19.33 -2.92 4.72
N ILE A 66 -19.03 -3.30 3.47
CA ILE A 66 -19.26 -4.66 2.97
C ILE A 66 -18.50 -5.67 3.86
N ASP A 67 -17.22 -5.41 4.12
CA ASP A 67 -16.39 -6.28 4.95
C ASP A 67 -16.83 -6.29 6.43
N GLU A 68 -17.29 -5.16 6.98
CA GLU A 68 -17.96 -5.14 8.31
C GLU A 68 -19.15 -6.11 8.34
N LEU A 69 -20.05 -6.01 7.35
CA LEU A 69 -21.29 -6.79 7.32
C LEU A 69 -21.01 -8.28 7.04
N ARG A 70 -19.96 -8.60 6.27
CA ARG A 70 -19.46 -9.97 6.12
C ARG A 70 -18.95 -10.51 7.45
N SER A 71 -18.15 -9.72 8.17
CA SER A 71 -17.67 -10.13 9.50
C SER A 71 -18.83 -10.47 10.44
N LEU A 72 -19.85 -9.61 10.49
CA LEU A 72 -21.05 -9.84 11.28
C LEU A 72 -21.82 -11.09 10.87
N SER A 73 -22.00 -11.30 9.56
CA SER A 73 -22.71 -12.46 9.02
C SER A 73 -21.98 -13.78 9.33
N TYR A 74 -20.65 -13.81 9.16
CA TYR A 74 -19.84 -14.98 9.50
C TYR A 74 -19.79 -15.24 11.01
N ARG A 75 -19.78 -14.20 11.84
CA ARG A 75 -19.85 -14.33 13.30
C ARG A 75 -21.15 -15.04 13.72
N ASN A 76 -22.28 -14.70 13.10
CA ASN A 76 -23.57 -15.38 13.36
C ASN A 76 -23.63 -16.82 12.83
N LEU A 77 -22.77 -17.17 11.86
CA LEU A 77 -22.56 -18.55 11.42
C LEU A 77 -21.53 -19.30 12.27
N PHE A 78 -21.04 -18.69 13.36
CA PHE A 78 -19.96 -19.22 14.21
C PHE A 78 -18.62 -19.47 13.47
N MET A 79 -18.45 -18.87 12.28
CA MET A 79 -17.21 -18.94 11.48
C MET A 79 -16.25 -17.83 11.91
N ASN A 80 -15.74 -17.93 13.15
CA ASN A 80 -14.97 -16.86 13.81
C ASN A 80 -13.70 -16.44 13.03
N LYS A 81 -13.06 -17.36 12.31
CA LYS A 81 -11.84 -17.08 11.55
C LYS A 81 -12.14 -16.21 10.33
N LEU A 82 -13.20 -16.53 9.59
CA LEU A 82 -13.68 -15.68 8.48
C LEU A 82 -14.19 -14.35 8.99
N ALA A 83 -14.95 -14.35 10.09
CA ALA A 83 -15.41 -13.12 10.72
C ALA A 83 -14.24 -12.19 11.08
N TYR A 84 -13.15 -12.76 11.62
CA TYR A 84 -11.92 -12.04 11.91
C TYR A 84 -11.24 -11.51 10.65
N VAL A 85 -11.11 -12.32 9.59
CA VAL A 85 -10.48 -11.88 8.33
C VAL A 85 -11.20 -10.67 7.73
N TYR A 86 -12.53 -10.71 7.65
CA TYR A 86 -13.30 -9.60 7.10
C TYR A 86 -13.29 -8.37 8.02
N ALA A 87 -13.34 -8.55 9.35
CA ALA A 87 -13.15 -7.44 10.29
C ALA A 87 -11.77 -6.78 10.11
N ARG A 88 -10.73 -7.59 9.87
CA ARG A 88 -9.36 -7.10 9.66
C ARG A 88 -9.22 -6.36 8.33
N LYS A 89 -9.85 -6.85 7.25
CA LYS A 89 -9.90 -6.13 5.97
C LYS A 89 -10.54 -4.74 6.13
N SER A 90 -11.69 -4.71 6.80
CA SER A 90 -12.39 -3.47 7.12
C SER A 90 -11.52 -2.52 7.94
N TYR A 91 -10.89 -3.02 9.02
CA TYR A 91 -9.94 -2.28 9.86
C TYR A 91 -8.76 -1.68 9.07
N VAL A 92 -8.14 -2.46 8.18
CA VAL A 92 -6.98 -2.01 7.38
C VAL A 92 -7.39 -0.90 6.42
N LEU A 93 -8.57 -1.00 5.80
CA LEU A 93 -9.09 0.06 4.95
C LEU A 93 -9.22 1.37 5.75
N ASP A 94 -9.79 1.36 6.94
CA ASP A 94 -9.90 2.58 7.74
C ASP A 94 -8.56 3.09 8.27
N SER A 95 -7.66 2.18 8.68
CA SER A 95 -6.34 2.53 9.21
C SER A 95 -5.46 3.23 8.17
N VAL A 96 -5.53 2.78 6.91
CA VAL A 96 -4.76 3.37 5.80
C VAL A 96 -5.29 4.74 5.39
N TYR A 97 -6.62 4.91 5.35
CA TYR A 97 -7.22 6.16 4.90
C TYR A 97 -7.44 7.18 6.03
N GLN A 98 -7.47 6.75 7.30
CA GLN A 98 -7.75 7.55 8.50
C GLN A 98 -9.01 8.45 8.40
N LYS A 99 -10.02 8.00 7.66
CA LYS A 99 -11.21 8.82 7.35
C LYS A 99 -12.33 8.73 8.39
N ASP A 100 -12.36 7.64 9.17
CA ASP A 100 -13.48 7.34 10.07
C ASP A 100 -12.96 6.71 11.39
N PRO A 101 -12.54 7.53 12.36
CA PRO A 101 -12.03 7.05 13.64
C PRO A 101 -13.03 6.22 14.44
N GLU A 102 -14.33 6.52 14.36
CA GLU A 102 -15.38 5.78 15.07
C GLU A 102 -15.54 4.36 14.51
N HIS A 103 -15.55 4.24 13.19
CA HIS A 103 -15.60 2.93 12.54
C HIS A 103 -14.30 2.13 12.76
N LEU A 104 -13.14 2.78 12.77
CA LEU A 104 -11.87 2.13 13.13
C LEU A 104 -11.91 1.57 14.56
N LEU A 105 -12.42 2.35 15.53
CA LEU A 105 -12.60 1.88 16.91
C LEU A 105 -13.56 0.69 16.95
N LYS A 106 -14.68 0.76 16.23
CA LYS A 106 -15.64 -0.35 16.14
C LYS A 106 -14.98 -1.64 15.60
N MET A 107 -14.16 -1.55 14.56
CA MET A 107 -13.44 -2.71 14.03
C MET A 107 -12.36 -3.20 15.00
N THR A 108 -11.70 -2.30 15.73
CA THR A 108 -10.75 -2.65 16.79
C THR A 108 -11.42 -3.48 17.90
N VAL A 109 -12.62 -3.08 18.33
CA VAL A 109 -13.43 -3.84 19.29
C VAL A 109 -13.77 -5.23 18.73
N TYR A 110 -14.17 -5.33 17.46
CA TYR A 110 -14.49 -6.62 16.85
C TYR A 110 -13.26 -7.53 16.77
N LEU A 111 -12.11 -6.99 16.41
CA LEU A 111 -10.85 -7.74 16.35
C LEU A 111 -10.43 -8.24 17.73
N ALA A 112 -10.58 -7.42 18.79
CA ALA A 112 -10.32 -7.86 20.16
C ALA A 112 -11.23 -9.05 20.55
N GLU A 113 -12.54 -8.94 20.33
CA GLU A 113 -13.50 -10.00 20.68
C GLU A 113 -13.33 -11.27 19.84
N LEU A 114 -13.16 -11.13 18.52
CA LEU A 114 -12.98 -12.28 17.63
C LEU A 114 -11.67 -13.01 17.93
N SER A 115 -10.61 -12.27 18.27
CA SER A 115 -9.34 -12.87 18.73
C SER A 115 -9.53 -13.64 20.03
N PHE A 116 -10.32 -13.12 20.97
CA PHE A 116 -10.69 -13.84 22.19
C PHE A 116 -11.45 -15.13 21.89
N LEU A 117 -12.46 -15.08 21.01
CA LEU A 117 -13.25 -16.25 20.61
C LEU A 117 -12.42 -17.33 19.90
N MET A 118 -11.34 -16.94 19.22
CA MET A 118 -10.36 -17.86 18.63
C MET A 118 -9.27 -18.31 19.62
N SER A 119 -9.41 -17.99 20.91
CA SER A 119 -8.42 -18.27 21.96
C SER A 119 -7.04 -17.62 21.73
N LYS A 120 -6.98 -16.57 20.92
CA LYS A 120 -5.76 -15.78 20.66
C LYS A 120 -5.66 -14.62 21.65
N TYR A 121 -5.47 -14.94 22.93
CA TYR A 121 -5.58 -13.97 24.01
C TYR A 121 -4.57 -12.82 23.93
N ASN A 122 -3.34 -13.09 23.48
CA ASN A 122 -2.33 -12.04 23.28
C ASN A 122 -2.74 -11.04 22.20
N GLU A 123 -3.29 -11.54 21.09
CA GLU A 123 -3.78 -10.69 19.99
C GLU A 123 -5.01 -9.89 20.44
N SER A 124 -5.92 -10.54 21.16
CA SER A 124 -7.09 -9.88 21.76
C SER A 124 -6.68 -8.75 22.70
N MET A 125 -5.71 -9.00 23.59
CA MET A 125 -5.18 -8.01 24.53
C MET A 125 -4.59 -6.80 23.81
N ASN A 126 -3.80 -7.03 22.75
CA ASN A 126 -3.19 -5.94 21.98
C ASN A 126 -4.25 -5.04 21.33
N TYR A 127 -5.26 -5.63 20.67
CA TYR A 127 -6.35 -4.85 20.11
C TYR A 127 -7.19 -4.14 21.18
N ALA A 128 -7.40 -4.77 22.33
CA ALA A 128 -8.16 -4.15 23.40
C ALA A 128 -7.43 -2.93 24.00
N LEU A 129 -6.12 -3.02 24.20
CA LEU A 129 -5.31 -1.90 24.69
C LEU A 129 -5.25 -0.74 23.69
N ASP A 130 -5.05 -1.04 22.39
CA ASP A 130 -5.10 -0.03 21.34
C ASP A 130 -6.49 0.63 21.25
N GLY A 131 -7.54 -0.18 21.32
CA GLY A 131 -8.92 0.30 21.32
C GLY A 131 -9.25 1.18 22.52
N ILE A 132 -8.69 0.94 23.71
CA ILE A 132 -8.85 1.82 24.87
C ILE A 132 -8.22 3.19 24.60
N ALA A 133 -7.05 3.22 23.96
CA ALA A 133 -6.42 4.48 23.58
C ALA A 133 -7.27 5.23 22.54
N GLN A 134 -7.84 4.53 21.56
CA GLN A 134 -8.76 5.09 20.57
C GLN A 134 -10.05 5.62 21.21
N SER A 135 -10.69 4.83 22.08
CA SER A 135 -11.96 5.19 22.73
C SER A 135 -11.81 6.40 23.64
N LYS A 136 -10.69 6.54 24.34
CA LYS A 136 -10.39 7.74 25.14
C LYS A 136 -10.27 9.00 24.30
N ARG A 137 -9.65 8.92 23.11
CA ARG A 137 -9.54 10.05 22.18
C ARG A 137 -10.89 10.46 21.60
N LEU A 138 -11.78 9.49 21.38
CA LEU A 138 -13.13 9.71 20.84
C LEU A 138 -14.19 9.96 21.91
N GLU A 139 -13.79 9.92 23.19
CA GLU A 139 -14.69 9.99 24.34
C GLU A 139 -15.80 8.91 24.34
N ASP A 140 -15.59 7.80 23.63
CA ASP A 140 -16.53 6.66 23.55
C ASP A 140 -16.36 5.73 24.75
N ARG A 141 -17.06 6.08 25.84
CA ARG A 141 -17.11 5.31 27.09
C ARG A 141 -17.71 3.91 26.90
N VAL A 142 -18.58 3.70 25.91
CA VAL A 142 -19.26 2.41 25.71
C VAL A 142 -18.28 1.41 25.13
N SER A 143 -17.52 1.81 24.11
CA SER A 143 -16.45 1.00 23.54
C SER A 143 -15.32 0.78 24.55
N GLU A 144 -14.95 1.80 25.34
CA GLU A 144 -13.96 1.65 26.42
C GLU A 144 -14.38 0.59 27.45
N ALA A 145 -15.64 0.63 27.91
CA ALA A 145 -16.16 -0.33 28.87
C ALA A 145 -16.16 -1.76 28.30
N ARG A 146 -16.54 -1.91 27.04
CA ARG A 146 -16.54 -3.19 26.32
C ARG A 146 -15.14 -3.79 26.18
N LEU A 147 -14.15 -2.96 25.92
CA LEU A 147 -12.75 -3.37 25.82
C LEU A 147 -12.16 -3.74 27.18
N LEU A 148 -12.45 -2.97 28.24
CA LEU A 148 -12.07 -3.32 29.60
C LEU A 148 -12.68 -4.67 30.01
N TYR A 149 -13.95 -4.89 29.71
CA TYR A 149 -14.59 -6.18 29.96
C TYR A 149 -13.89 -7.31 29.18
N CYS A 150 -13.55 -7.10 27.91
CA CYS A 150 -12.78 -8.06 27.10
C CYS A 150 -11.40 -8.36 27.71
N ILE A 151 -10.70 -7.36 28.25
CA ILE A 151 -9.43 -7.58 28.97
C ILE A 151 -9.66 -8.43 30.23
N GLY A 152 -10.75 -8.22 30.95
CA GLY A 152 -11.17 -9.06 32.07
C GLY A 152 -11.38 -10.53 31.66
N GLU A 153 -12.08 -10.76 30.54
CA GLU A 153 -12.28 -12.09 29.97
C GLU A 153 -10.96 -12.78 29.62
N ASN A 154 -10.05 -12.05 28.95
CA ASN A 154 -8.72 -12.56 28.63
C ASN A 154 -7.92 -12.95 29.88
N ASN A 155 -7.89 -12.07 30.90
CA ASN A 155 -7.21 -12.36 32.15
C ASN A 155 -7.80 -13.60 32.84
N ARG A 156 -9.12 -13.79 32.75
CA ARG A 156 -9.76 -15.00 33.28
C ARG A 156 -9.28 -16.25 32.57
N MET A 157 -9.28 -16.25 31.23
CA MET A 157 -8.84 -17.41 30.46
C MET A 157 -7.36 -17.73 30.69
N LEU A 158 -6.56 -16.71 31.03
CA LEU A 158 -5.16 -16.83 31.45
C LEU A 158 -4.98 -17.12 32.94
N SER A 159 -6.06 -17.43 33.67
CA SER A 159 -6.07 -17.75 35.12
C SER A 159 -5.66 -16.61 36.07
N PHE A 160 -5.60 -15.37 35.61
CA PHE A 160 -5.39 -14.18 36.44
C PHE A 160 -6.73 -13.64 36.99
N LYS A 161 -7.35 -14.38 37.91
CA LYS A 161 -8.72 -14.12 38.38
C LYS A 161 -8.90 -12.74 39.03
N ASP A 162 -8.01 -12.35 39.93
CA ASP A 162 -8.12 -11.08 40.65
C ASP A 162 -8.11 -9.89 39.67
N LYS A 163 -7.14 -9.89 38.75
CA LYS A 163 -7.07 -8.90 37.66
C LYS A 163 -8.33 -8.91 36.80
N ALA A 164 -8.87 -10.09 36.50
CA ALA A 164 -10.10 -10.18 35.71
C ALA A 164 -11.25 -9.44 36.40
N TYR A 165 -11.42 -9.62 37.71
CA TYR A 165 -12.43 -8.93 38.49
C TYR A 165 -12.20 -7.41 38.54
N ASP A 166 -10.96 -6.94 38.70
CA ASP A 166 -10.62 -5.50 38.65
C ASP A 166 -11.05 -4.86 37.32
N TYR A 167 -10.82 -5.56 36.20
CA TYR A 167 -11.23 -5.09 34.87
C TYR A 167 -12.75 -5.13 34.67
N PHE A 168 -13.45 -6.14 35.19
CA PHE A 168 -14.91 -6.15 35.16
C PHE A 168 -15.50 -4.99 35.97
N ASP A 169 -14.94 -4.70 37.15
CA ASP A 169 -15.36 -3.57 37.98
C ASP A 169 -15.10 -2.24 37.29
N SER A 170 -13.93 -2.08 36.67
CA SER A 170 -13.61 -0.89 35.87
C SER A 170 -14.59 -0.69 34.71
N ALA A 171 -14.97 -1.76 34.00
CA ALA A 171 -15.96 -1.72 32.92
C ALA A 171 -17.36 -1.33 33.42
N ILE A 172 -17.77 -1.91 34.55
CA ILE A 172 -19.06 -1.62 35.21
C ILE A 172 -19.12 -0.15 35.67
N ASP A 173 -18.07 0.32 36.34
CA ASP A 173 -17.99 1.68 36.89
C ASP A 173 -18.08 2.75 35.79
N LEU A 174 -17.52 2.48 34.62
CA LEU A 174 -17.56 3.40 33.49
C LEU A 174 -18.98 3.66 32.96
N LEU A 175 -19.88 2.68 33.11
CA LEU A 175 -21.27 2.74 32.66
C LEU A 175 -22.27 3.12 33.77
N LYS A 176 -21.86 3.11 35.05
CA LYS A 176 -22.73 3.50 36.17
C LYS A 176 -23.28 4.92 35.99
N GLY A 177 -24.58 5.09 36.24
CA GLY A 177 -25.27 6.39 36.17
C GLY A 177 -25.67 6.86 34.77
N ARG A 178 -25.35 6.11 33.70
CA ARG A 178 -25.77 6.41 32.33
C ARG A 178 -27.26 6.08 32.12
N LYS A 179 -27.89 6.73 31.13
CA LYS A 179 -29.35 6.74 30.94
C LYS A 179 -29.87 6.13 29.63
N GLY A 180 -29.00 5.70 28.72
CA GLY A 180 -29.42 5.15 27.42
C GLY A 180 -29.71 3.64 27.47
N VAL A 181 -30.59 3.18 26.57
CA VAL A 181 -31.00 1.76 26.47
C VAL A 181 -29.80 0.85 26.24
N LYS A 182 -28.85 1.26 25.38
CA LYS A 182 -27.64 0.50 25.06
C LYS A 182 -26.71 0.38 26.26
N GLU A 183 -26.50 1.48 27.00
CA GLU A 183 -25.63 1.56 28.16
C GLU A 183 -26.20 0.78 29.34
N ILE A 184 -27.49 0.95 29.65
CA ILE A 184 -28.15 0.21 30.72
C ILE A 184 -28.23 -1.28 30.38
N GLY A 185 -28.55 -1.61 29.12
CA GLY A 185 -28.54 -2.99 28.63
C GLY A 185 -27.16 -3.64 28.76
N MET A 186 -26.09 -2.93 28.36
CA MET A 186 -24.72 -3.41 28.50
C MET A 186 -24.31 -3.56 29.96
N LEU A 187 -24.65 -2.60 30.82
CA LEU A 187 -24.38 -2.66 32.25
C LEU A 187 -25.09 -3.85 32.92
N SER A 188 -26.35 -4.12 32.56
CA SER A 188 -27.08 -5.33 32.99
C SER A 188 -26.34 -6.61 32.56
N SER A 189 -25.89 -6.66 31.30
CA SER A 189 -25.12 -7.80 30.78
C SER A 189 -23.78 -7.99 31.49
N PHE A 190 -23.06 -6.93 31.85
CA PHE A 190 -21.80 -7.02 32.60
C PHE A 190 -22.00 -7.54 34.02
N TYR A 191 -23.03 -7.06 34.75
CA TYR A 191 -23.38 -7.67 36.04
C TYR A 191 -23.73 -9.14 35.88
N GLY A 192 -24.45 -9.51 34.81
CA GLY A 192 -24.79 -10.90 34.50
C GLY A 192 -23.61 -11.81 34.22
N GLY A 193 -22.65 -11.32 33.45
CA GLY A 193 -21.41 -12.01 33.15
C GLY A 193 -20.57 -12.18 34.40
N LYS A 194 -20.29 -11.09 35.13
CA LYS A 194 -19.56 -11.13 36.41
C LYS A 194 -20.23 -12.06 37.43
N MET A 195 -21.56 -12.03 37.55
CA MET A 195 -22.33 -12.97 38.38
C MET A 195 -22.05 -14.43 38.00
N SER A 196 -22.16 -14.78 36.72
CA SER A 196 -21.94 -16.16 36.25
C SER A 196 -20.53 -16.68 36.58
N TYR A 197 -19.58 -15.76 36.61
CA TYR A 197 -18.20 -16.04 36.88
C TYR A 197 -17.88 -16.22 38.35
N LEU A 198 -18.45 -15.37 39.21
CA LEU A 198 -18.43 -15.56 40.66
C LEU A 198 -19.09 -16.89 41.05
N MET A 199 -20.22 -17.25 40.41
CA MET A 199 -20.86 -18.55 40.61
C MET A 199 -19.94 -19.73 40.24
N THR A 200 -19.17 -19.59 39.16
CA THR A 200 -18.22 -20.63 38.71
C THR A 200 -17.07 -20.79 39.69
N ASP A 201 -16.64 -19.68 40.31
CA ASP A 201 -15.61 -19.66 41.36
C ASP A 201 -16.17 -19.97 42.77
N SER A 202 -17.44 -20.39 42.86
CA SER A 202 -18.16 -20.67 44.12
C SER A 202 -18.24 -19.48 45.10
N LEU A 203 -18.07 -18.25 44.59
CA LEU A 203 -18.25 -16.99 45.34
C LEU A 203 -19.72 -16.55 45.28
N TYR A 204 -20.60 -17.37 45.88
CA TYR A 204 -22.04 -17.20 45.73
C TYR A 204 -22.60 -15.93 46.39
N GLU A 205 -22.01 -15.50 47.51
CA GLU A 205 -22.42 -14.26 48.21
C GLU A 205 -22.18 -13.03 47.31
N ASP A 206 -21.00 -12.93 46.70
CA ASP A 206 -20.68 -11.86 45.75
C ASP A 206 -21.56 -11.94 44.50
N ALA A 207 -21.86 -13.14 44.02
CA ALA A 207 -22.78 -13.34 42.90
C ALA A 207 -24.21 -12.83 43.24
N SER A 208 -24.67 -13.02 44.48
CA SER A 208 -25.94 -12.47 44.96
C SER A 208 -25.95 -10.93 44.97
N VAL A 209 -24.82 -10.28 45.29
CA VAL A 209 -24.68 -8.81 45.16
C VAL A 209 -24.82 -8.38 43.70
N MET A 210 -24.18 -9.09 42.77
CA MET A 210 -24.30 -8.79 41.33
C MET A 210 -25.73 -9.00 40.82
N ALA A 211 -26.44 -10.00 41.33
CA ALA A 211 -27.85 -10.25 40.98
C ALA A 211 -28.75 -9.07 41.36
N LEU A 212 -28.56 -8.53 42.58
CA LEU A 212 -29.29 -7.34 43.07
C LEU A 212 -28.99 -6.10 42.21
N GLU A 213 -27.72 -5.85 41.89
CA GLU A 213 -27.34 -4.70 41.07
C GLU A 213 -27.85 -4.82 39.63
N ARG A 214 -27.89 -6.05 39.09
CA ARG A 214 -28.49 -6.31 37.79
C ARG A 214 -29.99 -6.06 37.79
N GLU A 215 -30.72 -6.53 38.80
CA GLU A 215 -32.17 -6.32 38.91
C GLU A 215 -32.51 -4.83 38.88
N LYS A 216 -31.73 -3.99 39.58
CA LYS A 216 -31.88 -2.52 39.53
C LYS A 216 -31.73 -1.96 38.12
N GLN A 217 -30.83 -2.51 37.30
CA GLN A 217 -30.65 -2.04 35.92
C GLN A 217 -31.80 -2.49 35.02
N ILE A 218 -32.32 -3.71 35.19
CA ILE A 218 -33.48 -4.19 34.44
C ILE A 218 -34.71 -3.33 34.75
N LYS A 219 -34.95 -3.01 36.04
CA LYS A 219 -36.01 -2.08 36.46
C LYS A 219 -35.89 -0.70 35.83
N LYS A 220 -34.66 -0.16 35.69
CA LYS A 220 -34.46 1.10 34.96
C LYS A 220 -34.74 0.95 33.48
N LEU A 221 -34.31 -0.17 32.88
CA LEU A 221 -34.54 -0.46 31.46
C LEU A 221 -36.04 -0.45 31.14
N GLU A 222 -36.89 -1.02 32.01
CA GLU A 222 -38.36 -0.98 31.88
C GLU A 222 -38.96 0.42 31.75
N THR A 223 -38.33 1.42 32.35
CA THR A 223 -38.84 2.80 32.35
C THR A 223 -38.45 3.59 31.11
N LEU A 224 -37.57 3.05 30.26
CA LEU A 224 -37.09 3.75 29.07
C LEU A 224 -38.04 3.58 27.88
N PRO A 225 -38.18 4.60 27.01
CA PRO A 225 -38.87 4.45 25.74
C PRO A 225 -38.07 3.54 24.79
N ASP A 226 -38.76 2.97 23.79
CA ASP A 226 -38.16 2.22 22.68
C ASP A 226 -37.36 0.97 23.06
N VAL A 227 -37.68 0.35 24.20
CA VAL A 227 -37.08 -0.93 24.58
C VAL A 227 -37.64 -2.04 23.69
N PRO A 228 -36.79 -2.86 23.03
CA PRO A 228 -37.26 -3.94 22.18
C PRO A 228 -38.22 -4.90 22.92
N LYS A 229 -39.31 -5.27 22.25
CA LYS A 229 -40.32 -6.17 22.80
C LYS A 229 -39.66 -7.49 23.24
N GLY A 230 -39.96 -7.92 24.47
CA GLY A 230 -39.42 -9.16 25.05
C GLY A 230 -38.01 -9.05 25.64
N LEU A 231 -37.27 -7.95 25.43
CA LEU A 231 -35.91 -7.80 25.96
C LEU A 231 -35.87 -7.82 27.50
N VAL A 232 -36.78 -7.08 28.14
CA VAL A 232 -36.89 -7.03 29.60
C VAL A 232 -37.24 -8.40 30.18
N ASP A 233 -38.26 -9.05 29.61
CA ASP A 233 -38.71 -10.36 30.07
C ASP A 233 -37.60 -11.41 29.95
N MET A 234 -36.84 -11.40 28.85
CA MET A 234 -35.64 -12.23 28.68
C MET A 234 -34.55 -11.92 29.73
N GLN A 235 -34.32 -10.65 30.05
CA GLN A 235 -33.33 -10.25 31.06
C GLN A 235 -33.72 -10.74 32.46
N TYR A 236 -35.00 -10.65 32.83
CA TYR A 236 -35.51 -11.24 34.07
C TYR A 236 -35.43 -12.76 34.06
N GLY A 237 -35.80 -13.40 32.95
CA GLY A 237 -35.68 -14.85 32.79
C GLY A 237 -34.25 -15.34 33.03
N TYR A 238 -33.26 -14.66 32.42
CA TYR A 238 -31.85 -14.95 32.66
C TYR A 238 -31.44 -14.72 34.12
N LEU A 239 -31.83 -13.59 34.72
CA LEU A 239 -31.46 -13.24 36.09
C LEU A 239 -32.04 -14.25 37.10
N TYR A 240 -33.36 -14.46 37.07
CA TYR A 240 -34.04 -15.26 38.08
C TYR A 240 -33.68 -16.75 38.00
N SER A 241 -33.44 -17.30 36.81
CA SER A 241 -32.98 -18.69 36.68
C SER A 241 -31.62 -18.92 37.35
N LYS A 242 -30.67 -18.00 37.14
CA LYS A 242 -29.34 -18.07 37.77
C LYS A 242 -29.35 -17.72 39.24
N TRP A 243 -30.20 -16.78 39.65
CA TRP A 243 -30.32 -16.39 41.05
C TRP A 243 -30.93 -17.53 41.88
N ALA A 244 -31.93 -18.23 41.34
CA ALA A 244 -32.48 -19.44 41.96
C ALA A 244 -31.39 -20.49 42.19
N TYR A 245 -30.59 -20.79 41.16
CA TYR A 245 -29.44 -21.70 41.31
C TYR A 245 -28.44 -21.19 42.36
N ASN A 246 -28.08 -19.90 42.33
CA ASN A 246 -27.13 -19.30 43.26
C ASN A 246 -27.60 -19.43 44.72
N CYS A 247 -28.86 -19.06 44.99
CA CYS A 247 -29.47 -19.21 46.31
C CYS A 247 -29.51 -20.68 46.76
N TYR A 248 -29.76 -21.62 45.86
CA TYR A 248 -29.72 -23.05 46.19
C TYR A 248 -28.31 -23.47 46.64
N MET A 249 -27.27 -23.03 45.93
CA MET A 249 -25.87 -23.31 46.28
C MET A 249 -25.46 -22.66 47.62
N GLU A 250 -26.01 -21.50 47.95
CA GLU A 250 -25.90 -20.86 49.27
C GLU A 250 -26.72 -21.55 50.38
N LYS A 251 -27.47 -22.61 50.06
CA LYS A 251 -28.41 -23.29 50.97
C LYS A 251 -29.57 -22.39 51.45
N LYS A 252 -29.87 -21.32 50.71
CA LYS A 252 -31.02 -20.42 50.94
C LYS A 252 -32.24 -20.92 50.15
N TYR A 253 -32.75 -22.09 50.51
CA TYR A 253 -33.73 -22.84 49.71
C TYR A 253 -35.05 -22.09 49.47
N GLU A 254 -35.59 -21.40 50.48
CA GLU A 254 -36.83 -20.62 50.33
C GLU A 254 -36.67 -19.48 49.30
N GLN A 255 -35.52 -18.80 49.32
CA GLN A 255 -35.21 -17.77 48.33
C GLN A 255 -35.01 -18.38 46.94
N ALA A 256 -34.38 -19.54 46.87
CA ALA A 256 -34.18 -20.26 45.61
C ALA A 256 -35.52 -20.62 44.95
N GLU A 257 -36.48 -21.15 45.72
CA GLU A 257 -37.83 -21.44 45.25
C GLU A 257 -38.58 -20.18 44.83
N LYS A 258 -38.48 -19.09 45.62
CA LYS A 258 -39.09 -17.80 45.28
C LYS A 258 -38.59 -17.30 43.93
N TYR A 259 -37.27 -17.24 43.71
CA TYR A 259 -36.72 -16.76 42.44
C TYR A 259 -37.02 -17.72 41.29
N PHE A 260 -37.10 -19.03 41.53
CA PHE A 260 -37.52 -19.98 40.51
C PHE A 260 -38.99 -19.80 40.12
N ALA A 261 -39.88 -19.48 41.07
CA ALA A 261 -41.27 -19.14 40.77
C ALA A 261 -41.37 -17.83 39.97
N MET A 262 -40.56 -16.82 40.32
CA MET A 262 -40.46 -15.59 39.53
C MET A 262 -39.97 -15.88 38.11
N TYR A 263 -38.98 -16.77 37.96
CA TYR A 263 -38.52 -17.23 36.66
C TYR A 263 -39.65 -17.88 35.84
N GLN A 264 -40.40 -18.82 36.42
CA GLN A 264 -41.53 -19.50 35.76
C GLN A 264 -42.67 -18.55 35.37
N SER A 265 -42.77 -17.38 36.01
CA SER A 265 -43.78 -16.38 35.67
C SER A 265 -43.45 -15.60 34.37
N THR A 266 -42.18 -15.60 33.93
CA THR A 266 -41.74 -14.92 32.70
C THR A 266 -42.24 -15.62 31.43
N GLU A 267 -42.47 -14.87 30.37
CA GLU A 267 -42.81 -15.47 29.06
C GLU A 267 -41.61 -16.25 28.49
N TYR A 268 -40.39 -15.75 28.74
CA TYR A 268 -39.13 -16.34 28.33
C TYR A 268 -38.98 -17.78 28.84
N SER A 269 -39.41 -18.07 30.07
CA SER A 269 -39.32 -19.42 30.65
C SER A 269 -40.06 -20.50 29.86
N ARG A 270 -41.05 -20.10 29.04
CA ARG A 270 -41.84 -20.99 28.18
C ARG A 270 -41.19 -21.26 26.83
N THR A 271 -40.21 -20.45 26.44
CA THR A 271 -39.46 -20.64 25.20
C THR A 271 -38.55 -21.87 25.29
N PRO A 272 -38.18 -22.51 24.16
CA PRO A 272 -37.23 -23.62 24.16
C PRO A 272 -35.92 -23.28 24.88
N ASP A 273 -35.37 -22.09 24.62
CA ASP A 273 -34.16 -21.61 25.29
C ASP A 273 -34.38 -21.43 26.78
N GLY A 274 -35.48 -20.80 27.20
CA GLY A 274 -35.85 -20.66 28.61
C GLY A 274 -35.91 -22.02 29.32
N LYS A 275 -36.56 -23.02 28.73
CA LYS A 275 -36.60 -24.37 29.33
C LYS A 275 -35.20 -24.91 29.62
N MET A 276 -34.22 -24.65 28.75
CA MET A 276 -32.82 -24.99 28.98
C MET A 276 -32.17 -24.18 30.12
N TYR A 277 -32.49 -22.89 30.28
CA TYR A 277 -32.00 -22.05 31.38
C TYR A 277 -32.46 -22.52 32.77
N SER A 278 -33.57 -23.25 32.86
CA SER A 278 -34.07 -23.79 34.13
C SER A 278 -33.26 -25.00 34.65
N ILE A 279 -32.58 -25.71 33.74
CA ILE A 279 -31.97 -27.02 34.01
C ILE A 279 -30.97 -26.99 35.17
N PRO A 280 -30.02 -26.02 35.28
CA PRO A 280 -29.06 -26.02 36.37
C PRO A 280 -29.72 -26.06 37.75
N TYR A 281 -30.78 -25.27 37.96
CA TYR A 281 -31.55 -25.28 39.21
C TYR A 281 -32.30 -26.61 39.40
N LEU A 282 -32.97 -27.11 38.36
CA LEU A 282 -33.73 -28.37 38.42
C LEU A 282 -32.83 -29.57 38.75
N LEU A 283 -31.60 -29.60 38.23
CA LEU A 283 -30.63 -30.65 38.53
C LEU A 283 -30.23 -30.64 40.01
N VAL A 284 -29.82 -29.49 40.56
CA VAL A 284 -29.39 -29.41 41.97
C VAL A 284 -30.54 -29.62 42.94
N SER A 285 -31.75 -29.18 42.57
CA SER A 285 -32.98 -29.42 43.34
C SER A 285 -33.61 -30.80 43.10
N LYS A 286 -32.95 -31.68 42.33
CA LYS A 286 -33.34 -33.08 42.07
C LYS A 286 -34.67 -33.28 41.32
N HIS A 287 -35.11 -32.28 40.56
CA HIS A 287 -36.28 -32.37 39.68
C HIS A 287 -35.92 -33.03 38.34
N TYR A 288 -35.30 -34.21 38.37
CA TYR A 288 -34.72 -34.87 37.20
C TYR A 288 -35.73 -35.17 36.09
N LYS A 289 -36.97 -35.51 36.45
CA LYS A 289 -38.03 -35.77 35.47
C LYS A 289 -38.34 -34.53 34.61
N GLN A 290 -38.43 -33.36 35.25
CA GLN A 290 -38.65 -32.09 34.53
C GLN A 290 -37.46 -31.74 33.63
N VAL A 291 -36.22 -32.07 34.05
CA VAL A 291 -35.04 -31.90 33.18
C VAL A 291 -35.17 -32.74 31.92
N ILE A 292 -35.55 -34.02 32.05
CA ILE A 292 -35.74 -34.92 30.91
C ILE A 292 -36.85 -34.40 29.99
N ASP A 293 -38.00 -34.00 30.55
CA ASP A 293 -39.13 -33.46 29.76
C ASP A 293 -38.71 -32.21 28.97
N ASN A 294 -37.99 -31.27 29.60
CA ASN A 294 -37.46 -30.07 28.96
C ASN A 294 -36.44 -30.41 27.85
N CYS A 295 -35.52 -31.35 28.11
CA CYS A 295 -34.54 -31.81 27.14
C CYS A 295 -35.21 -32.49 25.93
N GLN A 296 -36.26 -33.30 26.15
CA GLN A 296 -36.99 -33.98 25.08
C GLN A 296 -37.68 -32.99 24.14
N GLU A 297 -38.35 -31.98 24.69
CA GLU A 297 -39.00 -30.94 23.88
C GLU A 297 -37.98 -30.17 23.03
N PHE A 298 -36.84 -29.81 23.61
CA PHE A 298 -35.76 -29.13 22.88
C PHE A 298 -35.17 -30.02 21.78
N LYS A 299 -34.97 -31.32 22.05
CA LYS A 299 -34.51 -32.27 21.04
C LYS A 299 -35.48 -32.39 19.86
N GLU A 300 -36.78 -32.41 20.11
CA GLU A 300 -37.80 -32.47 19.06
C GLU A 300 -37.82 -31.21 18.19
N LEU A 301 -37.59 -30.03 18.80
CA LEU A 301 -37.41 -28.80 18.05
C LEU A 301 -36.18 -28.87 17.13
N MET A 302 -35.04 -29.28 17.66
CA MET A 302 -33.78 -29.38 16.90
C MET A 302 -33.88 -30.39 15.75
N ARG A 303 -34.58 -31.52 15.97
CA ARG A 303 -34.85 -32.52 14.92
C ARG A 303 -35.70 -31.93 13.78
N LYS A 304 -36.71 -31.12 14.10
CA LYS A 304 -37.53 -30.43 13.10
C LYS A 304 -36.75 -29.36 12.33
N GLN A 305 -35.79 -28.71 12.99
CA GLN A 305 -34.93 -27.68 12.41
C GLN A 305 -33.68 -28.22 11.68
N GLN A 306 -33.59 -29.55 11.51
CA GLN A 306 -32.63 -30.31 10.69
C GLN A 306 -31.15 -30.33 11.15
N ASP A 307 -30.65 -29.44 12.01
CA ASP A 307 -29.26 -29.52 12.51
C ASP A 307 -29.20 -30.09 13.94
N THR A 308 -28.94 -31.39 14.06
CA THR A 308 -28.66 -32.08 15.33
C THR A 308 -27.17 -32.33 15.55
N ILE A 309 -26.30 -31.93 14.62
CA ILE A 309 -24.86 -32.09 14.73
C ILE A 309 -24.28 -30.76 15.20
N ASN A 310 -24.56 -30.35 16.44
CA ASN A 310 -24.00 -29.12 16.99
C ASN A 310 -23.83 -29.19 18.51
N THR A 311 -23.02 -28.27 19.03
CA THR A 311 -22.70 -28.18 20.45
C THR A 311 -23.95 -27.94 21.31
N GLN A 312 -24.96 -27.23 20.78
CA GLN A 312 -26.20 -27.00 21.51
C GLN A 312 -26.97 -28.31 21.75
N TYR A 313 -27.13 -29.13 20.71
CA TYR A 313 -27.75 -30.44 20.81
C TYR A 313 -26.96 -31.37 21.73
N MET A 314 -25.63 -31.37 21.62
CA MET A 314 -24.75 -32.12 22.51
C MET A 314 -24.94 -31.73 23.99
N ASN A 315 -24.95 -30.44 24.30
CA ASN A 315 -25.19 -29.93 25.66
C ASN A 315 -26.54 -30.41 26.21
N VAL A 316 -27.59 -30.47 25.38
CA VAL A 316 -28.92 -30.96 25.80
C VAL A 316 -28.83 -32.43 26.22
N LEU A 317 -28.12 -33.26 25.45
CA LEU A 317 -27.89 -34.67 25.79
C LEU A 317 -27.10 -34.82 27.09
N GLU A 318 -26.08 -33.99 27.32
CA GLU A 318 -25.30 -34.01 28.57
C GLU A 318 -26.17 -33.71 29.80
N ARG A 319 -27.11 -32.76 29.68
CA ARG A 319 -28.06 -32.46 30.77
C ARG A 319 -29.01 -33.62 31.04
N GLU A 320 -29.47 -34.29 29.99
CA GLU A 320 -30.30 -35.48 30.11
C GLU A 320 -29.54 -36.66 30.73
N VAL A 321 -28.26 -36.84 30.37
CA VAL A 321 -27.35 -37.80 31.03
C VAL A 321 -27.25 -37.50 32.52
N GLN A 322 -27.02 -36.23 32.91
CA GLN A 322 -26.97 -35.83 34.32
C GLN A 322 -28.26 -36.18 35.07
N ALA A 323 -29.43 -35.95 34.45
CA ALA A 323 -30.71 -36.29 35.03
C ALA A 323 -30.91 -37.81 35.19
N TYR A 324 -30.60 -38.61 34.15
CA TYR A 324 -30.70 -40.07 34.21
C TYR A 324 -29.74 -40.66 35.25
N MET A 325 -28.50 -40.16 35.32
CA MET A 325 -27.55 -40.56 36.36
C MET A 325 -28.09 -40.22 37.76
N GLY A 326 -28.67 -39.03 37.95
CA GLY A 326 -29.30 -38.61 39.21
C GLY A 326 -30.47 -39.50 39.64
N MET A 327 -31.16 -40.13 38.68
CA MET A 327 -32.24 -41.10 38.91
C MET A 327 -31.75 -42.55 39.08
N GLY A 328 -30.46 -42.84 38.87
CA GLY A 328 -29.92 -44.21 38.86
C GLY A 328 -30.17 -45.00 37.57
N ASN A 329 -30.62 -44.34 36.50
CA ASN A 329 -30.92 -44.93 35.20
C ASN A 329 -29.66 -44.98 34.31
N TYR A 330 -28.70 -45.80 34.69
CA TYR A 330 -27.38 -45.84 34.03
C TYR A 330 -27.41 -46.36 32.59
N LYS A 331 -28.41 -47.17 32.23
CA LYS A 331 -28.55 -47.72 30.89
C LYS A 331 -28.89 -46.63 29.88
N GLU A 332 -29.88 -45.80 30.20
CA GLU A 332 -30.31 -44.66 29.40
C GLU A 332 -29.19 -43.63 29.28
N ALA A 333 -28.49 -43.35 30.39
CA ALA A 333 -27.32 -42.48 30.39
C ALA A 333 -26.21 -42.99 29.45
N ALA A 334 -25.90 -44.29 29.47
CA ALA A 334 -24.89 -44.89 28.60
C ALA A 334 -25.26 -44.81 27.10
N VAL A 335 -26.55 -44.99 26.76
CA VAL A 335 -27.03 -44.84 25.37
C VAL A 335 -26.83 -43.40 24.89
N LEU A 336 -27.21 -42.41 25.70
CA LEU A 336 -27.02 -41.00 25.35
C LEU A 336 -25.53 -40.63 25.26
N GLN A 337 -24.69 -41.19 26.13
CA GLN A 337 -23.25 -40.99 26.05
C GLN A 337 -22.66 -41.51 24.73
N GLY A 338 -23.14 -42.66 24.23
CA GLY A 338 -22.79 -43.17 22.91
C GLY A 338 -23.18 -42.22 21.78
N ALA A 339 -24.37 -41.61 21.88
CA ALA A 339 -24.82 -40.60 20.92
C ALA A 339 -23.95 -39.33 20.96
N ILE A 340 -23.58 -38.85 22.16
CA ILE A 340 -22.69 -37.70 22.35
C ILE A 340 -21.33 -37.94 21.67
N ILE A 341 -20.75 -39.13 21.80
CA ILE A 341 -19.48 -39.47 21.13
C ILE A 341 -19.62 -39.39 19.61
N ALA A 342 -20.66 -40.00 19.03
CA ALA A 342 -20.89 -39.96 17.58
C ALA A 342 -21.14 -38.54 17.04
N ILE A 343 -21.87 -37.71 17.80
CA ILE A 343 -22.07 -36.30 17.48
C ILE A 343 -20.76 -35.52 17.58
N THR A 344 -19.95 -35.78 18.61
CA THR A 344 -18.64 -35.14 18.80
C THR A 344 -17.72 -35.43 17.62
N ASP A 345 -17.63 -36.68 17.18
CA ASP A 345 -16.86 -37.05 16.00
C ASP A 345 -17.36 -36.36 14.72
N SER A 346 -18.69 -36.26 14.58
CA SER A 346 -19.32 -35.58 13.45
C SER A 346 -19.08 -34.07 13.45
N ILE A 347 -19.16 -33.42 14.62
CA ILE A 347 -18.83 -31.99 14.82
C ILE A 347 -17.36 -31.76 14.46
N ASN A 348 -16.45 -32.59 15.00
CA ASN A 348 -15.03 -32.48 14.70
C ASN A 348 -14.73 -32.64 13.21
N ASN A 349 -15.45 -33.53 12.51
CA ASN A 349 -15.30 -33.67 11.07
C ASN A 349 -15.83 -32.45 10.30
N ARG A 350 -16.99 -31.92 10.69
CA ARG A 350 -17.54 -30.69 10.12
C ARG A 350 -16.65 -29.49 10.39
N ASP A 351 -16.03 -29.40 11.56
CA ASP A 351 -15.09 -28.34 11.89
C ASP A 351 -13.82 -28.43 11.04
N LYS A 352 -13.36 -29.64 10.69
CA LYS A 352 -12.28 -29.84 9.71
C LYS A 352 -12.70 -29.39 8.31
N GLU A 353 -13.91 -29.73 7.87
CA GLU A 353 -14.46 -29.28 6.57
C GLU A 353 -14.62 -27.75 6.53
N ASN A 354 -15.16 -27.16 7.60
CA ASN A 354 -15.27 -25.72 7.75
C ASN A 354 -13.88 -25.07 7.75
N ALA A 355 -12.92 -25.59 8.50
CA ALA A 355 -11.54 -25.09 8.49
C ALA A 355 -10.90 -25.17 7.08
N ALA A 356 -11.20 -26.23 6.33
CA ALA A 356 -10.77 -26.36 4.94
C ALA A 356 -11.47 -25.32 4.03
N LEU A 357 -12.76 -25.07 4.22
CA LEU A 357 -13.51 -24.03 3.50
C LEU A 357 -13.02 -22.63 3.85
N GLU A 358 -12.73 -22.36 5.11
CA GLU A 358 -12.13 -21.12 5.58
C GLU A 358 -10.74 -20.94 4.94
N LEU A 359 -9.93 -22.00 4.91
CA LEU A 359 -8.60 -21.97 4.30
C LEU A 359 -8.66 -21.78 2.78
N ASN A 360 -9.58 -22.44 2.09
CA ASN A 360 -9.84 -22.24 0.66
C ASN A 360 -10.28 -20.79 0.38
N THR A 361 -11.23 -20.28 1.17
CA THR A 361 -11.70 -18.90 1.07
C THR A 361 -10.58 -17.89 1.32
N MET A 362 -9.73 -18.15 2.31
CA MET A 362 -8.54 -17.34 2.60
C MET A 362 -7.49 -17.41 1.50
N TYR A 363 -7.23 -18.59 0.96
CA TYR A 363 -6.30 -18.80 -0.13
C TYR A 363 -6.77 -18.05 -1.39
N ASN A 364 -8.01 -18.26 -1.80
CA ASN A 364 -8.60 -17.55 -2.95
C ASN A 364 -8.60 -16.03 -2.74
N THR A 365 -8.85 -15.58 -1.50
CA THR A 365 -8.75 -14.16 -1.13
C THR A 365 -7.32 -13.66 -1.28
N SER A 366 -6.34 -14.38 -0.74
CA SER A 366 -4.93 -14.00 -0.77
C SER A 366 -4.39 -14.00 -2.20
N GLU A 367 -4.80 -14.96 -3.03
CA GLU A 367 -4.45 -15.02 -4.45
C GLU A 367 -5.02 -13.81 -5.21
N LYS A 368 -6.28 -13.44 -4.94
CA LYS A 368 -6.87 -12.21 -5.50
C LYS A 368 -6.10 -10.96 -5.04
N GLU A 369 -5.71 -10.88 -3.76
CA GLU A 369 -4.93 -9.77 -3.23
C GLU A 369 -3.53 -9.69 -3.88
N ASP A 370 -2.84 -10.82 -4.03
CA ASP A 370 -1.56 -10.89 -4.74
C ASP A 370 -1.69 -10.48 -6.21
N TYR A 371 -2.79 -10.88 -6.85
CA TYR A 371 -3.11 -10.47 -8.22
C TYR A 371 -3.35 -8.96 -8.31
N ILE A 372 -4.13 -8.39 -7.39
CA ILE A 372 -4.38 -6.95 -7.29
C ILE A 372 -3.08 -6.19 -7.01
N ALA A 373 -2.22 -6.69 -6.10
CA ALA A 373 -0.94 -6.08 -5.79
C ALA A 373 0.00 -6.09 -7.01
N LYS A 374 0.05 -7.21 -7.75
CA LYS A 374 0.77 -7.30 -9.03
C LYS A 374 0.22 -6.28 -10.04
N GLN A 375 -1.10 -6.17 -10.19
CA GLN A 375 -1.70 -5.17 -11.08
C GLN A 375 -1.39 -3.73 -10.67
N ALA A 376 -1.48 -3.41 -9.37
CA ALA A 376 -1.15 -2.09 -8.85
C ALA A 376 0.33 -1.74 -9.07
N PHE A 377 1.23 -2.72 -8.92
CA PHE A 377 2.65 -2.56 -9.24
C PHE A 377 2.88 -2.32 -10.74
N GLN A 378 2.20 -3.08 -11.62
CA GLN A 378 2.22 -2.87 -13.07
C GLN A 378 1.70 -1.48 -13.47
N LEU A 379 0.62 -1.03 -12.82
CA LEU A 379 0.07 0.32 -13.01
C LEU A 379 1.07 1.40 -12.61
N LYS A 380 1.78 1.24 -11.48
CA LYS A 380 2.86 2.14 -11.05
C LYS A 380 3.98 2.20 -12.09
N ILE A 381 4.46 1.05 -12.55
CA ILE A 381 5.50 0.99 -13.60
C ILE A 381 5.01 1.71 -14.86
N ARG A 382 3.79 1.41 -15.32
CA ARG A 382 3.22 2.05 -16.51
C ARG A 382 3.16 3.57 -16.37
N ASN A 383 2.74 4.08 -15.22
CA ASN A 383 2.66 5.53 -14.98
C ASN A 383 4.05 6.19 -14.94
N ILE A 384 5.05 5.54 -14.36
CA ILE A 384 6.45 5.99 -14.38
C ILE A 384 6.98 6.03 -15.82
N THR A 385 6.70 4.99 -16.62
CA THR A 385 7.11 4.94 -18.03
C THR A 385 6.42 6.04 -18.85
N LEU A 386 5.13 6.27 -18.64
CA LEU A 386 4.39 7.34 -19.33
C LEU A 386 4.94 8.73 -18.98
N THR A 387 5.19 9.00 -17.70
CA THR A 387 5.79 10.28 -17.27
C THR A 387 7.18 10.48 -17.89
N PHE A 388 8.03 9.44 -17.89
CA PHE A 388 9.33 9.50 -18.55
C PHE A 388 9.24 9.78 -20.05
N LEU A 389 8.32 9.10 -20.76
CA LEU A 389 8.08 9.35 -22.19
C LEU A 389 7.61 10.79 -22.44
N THR A 390 6.72 11.33 -21.60
CA THR A 390 6.30 12.73 -21.72
C THR A 390 7.43 13.72 -21.50
N CYS A 391 8.37 13.44 -20.59
CA CYS A 391 9.56 14.27 -20.41
C CYS A 391 10.46 14.24 -21.65
N ILE A 392 10.65 13.07 -22.27
CA ILE A 392 11.46 12.93 -23.50
C ILE A 392 10.83 13.70 -24.66
N THR A 393 9.50 13.58 -24.86
CA THR A 393 8.83 14.28 -25.96
C THR A 393 8.89 15.79 -25.78
N LEU A 394 8.73 16.29 -24.55
CA LEU A 394 8.89 17.71 -24.23
C LEU A 394 10.33 18.20 -24.50
N LEU A 395 11.34 17.40 -24.14
CA LEU A 395 12.75 17.71 -24.43
C LEU A 395 13.01 17.78 -25.94
N ALA A 396 12.49 16.83 -26.71
CA ALA A 396 12.63 16.81 -28.16
C ALA A 396 11.94 18.02 -28.81
N LEU A 397 10.73 18.37 -28.37
CA LEU A 397 10.02 19.57 -28.83
C LEU A 397 10.81 20.85 -28.49
N PHE A 398 11.42 20.93 -27.31
CA PHE A 398 12.26 22.06 -26.92
C PHE A 398 13.49 22.19 -27.83
N VAL A 399 14.16 21.08 -28.16
CA VAL A 399 15.30 21.08 -29.10
C VAL A 399 14.86 21.51 -30.49
N LEU A 400 13.75 20.97 -31.01
CA LEU A 400 13.18 21.35 -32.31
C LEU A 400 12.81 22.83 -32.35
N TRP A 401 12.18 23.34 -31.28
CA TRP A 401 11.87 24.77 -31.14
C TRP A 401 13.14 25.63 -31.16
N ARG A 402 14.18 25.22 -30.42
CA ARG A 402 15.48 25.92 -30.42
C ARG A 402 16.11 25.93 -31.80
N MET A 403 16.10 24.81 -32.51
CA MET A 403 16.62 24.70 -33.89
C MET A 403 15.83 25.58 -34.86
N TRP A 404 14.50 25.55 -34.78
CA TRP A 404 13.64 26.39 -35.60
C TRP A 404 13.89 27.88 -35.35
N ARG A 405 13.99 28.29 -34.08
CA ARG A 405 14.33 29.67 -33.68
C ARG A 405 15.69 30.08 -34.23
N PHE A 406 16.71 29.24 -34.10
CA PHE A 406 18.05 29.50 -34.62
C PHE A 406 18.06 29.67 -36.14
N ASN A 407 17.39 28.76 -36.86
CA ASN A 407 17.28 28.83 -38.32
C ASN A 407 16.50 30.09 -38.75
N HIS A 408 15.43 30.45 -38.03
CA HIS A 408 14.68 31.68 -38.30
C HIS A 408 15.55 32.93 -38.11
N ILE A 409 16.36 32.98 -37.04
CA ILE A 409 17.31 34.09 -36.80
C ILE A 409 18.34 34.17 -37.93
N ILE A 410 18.90 33.03 -38.38
CA ILE A 410 19.84 32.99 -39.50
C ILE A 410 19.18 33.50 -40.78
N ARG A 411 17.97 33.04 -41.13
CA ARG A 411 17.27 33.52 -42.33
C ARG A 411 17.00 35.02 -42.26
N TYR A 412 16.66 35.54 -41.08
CA TYR A 412 16.48 36.97 -40.86
C TYR A 412 17.78 37.76 -41.06
N LYS A 413 18.88 37.33 -40.45
CA LYS A 413 20.21 37.93 -40.62
C LYS A 413 20.68 37.86 -42.08
N ASN A 414 20.48 36.74 -42.76
CA ASN A 414 20.81 36.56 -44.17
C ASN A 414 19.98 37.50 -45.08
N LYS A 415 18.70 37.73 -44.75
CA LYS A 415 17.84 38.67 -45.49
C LYS A 415 18.31 40.12 -45.32
N ILE A 416 18.71 40.52 -44.11
CA ILE A 416 19.30 41.84 -43.83
C ILE A 416 20.64 41.99 -44.56
N LEU A 417 21.52 41.00 -44.47
CA LEU A 417 22.83 41.02 -45.12
C LEU A 417 22.69 41.09 -46.65
N ALA A 418 21.76 40.35 -47.24
CA ALA A 418 21.45 40.42 -48.67
C ALA A 418 20.93 41.82 -49.07
N LYS A 419 20.12 42.46 -48.22
CA LYS A 419 19.66 43.84 -48.44
C LYS A 419 20.83 44.83 -48.40
N PHE A 420 21.75 44.71 -47.43
CA PHE A 420 22.97 45.52 -47.36
C PHE A 420 23.90 45.29 -48.56
N ILE A 421 24.07 44.04 -49.00
CA ILE A 421 24.87 43.71 -50.19
C ILE A 421 24.24 44.33 -51.46
N ASN A 422 22.92 44.23 -51.61
CA ASN A 422 22.21 44.83 -52.74
C ASN A 422 22.27 46.36 -52.72
N GLU A 423 22.15 47.02 -51.56
CA GLU A 423 22.37 48.47 -51.40
C GLU A 423 23.82 48.87 -51.72
N ARG A 424 24.80 48.04 -51.37
CA ARG A 424 26.21 48.29 -51.67
C ARG A 424 26.53 48.09 -53.14
N LEU A 425 25.85 47.16 -53.81
CA LEU A 425 25.92 46.96 -55.26
C LEU A 425 25.19 48.08 -56.03
N ALA A 426 24.07 48.60 -55.51
CA ALA A 426 23.39 49.76 -56.07
C ALA A 426 24.25 51.03 -55.97
N ARG A 427 24.90 51.27 -54.82
CA ARG A 427 25.89 52.35 -54.64
C ARG A 427 27.14 52.21 -55.51
N LYS A 428 27.43 51.02 -56.04
CA LYS A 428 28.53 50.77 -56.97
C LYS A 428 28.13 50.99 -58.44
N LYS A 429 26.82 51.09 -58.73
CA LYS A 429 26.26 51.30 -60.07
C LYS A 429 26.12 52.79 -60.41
N ASP A 430 25.97 53.64 -59.39
CA ASP A 430 26.00 55.10 -59.51
C ASP A 430 27.44 55.56 -59.24
N GLY A 431 28.22 55.74 -60.31
CA GLY A 431 29.66 55.98 -60.23
C GLY A 431 30.03 57.27 -59.48
N GLN A 432 30.79 57.12 -58.39
CA GLN A 432 31.74 58.12 -57.90
C GLN A 432 32.90 57.45 -57.14
N SER A 433 34.12 57.88 -57.46
CA SER A 433 35.40 57.30 -57.11
C SER A 433 36.04 57.88 -55.84
N LEU A 434 36.80 57.05 -55.12
CA LEU A 434 37.88 57.34 -54.14
C LEU A 434 37.43 58.00 -52.81
N ASN A 435 37.92 57.63 -51.61
CA ASN A 435 39.30 57.35 -51.21
C ASN A 435 39.40 56.48 -49.92
N VAL A 436 40.65 56.16 -49.60
CA VAL A 436 41.23 55.29 -48.56
C VAL A 436 41.03 55.78 -47.11
N ASP A 437 41.13 54.82 -46.17
CA ASP A 437 41.27 54.89 -44.70
C ASP A 437 40.05 55.24 -43.82
N GLU A 438 39.49 54.21 -43.16
CA GLU A 438 39.25 54.27 -41.71
C GLU A 438 39.06 52.87 -41.10
N GLN A 439 39.92 52.57 -40.13
CA GLN A 439 39.92 51.39 -39.28
C GLN A 439 39.58 51.89 -37.86
N LEU A 440 38.41 51.51 -37.31
CA LEU A 440 38.20 51.05 -35.92
C LEU A 440 36.71 51.02 -35.55
N MET A 441 36.31 49.92 -34.90
CA MET A 441 35.21 49.76 -33.93
C MET A 441 33.77 49.94 -34.46
N ILE A 442 32.82 49.04 -34.22
CA ILE A 442 32.35 48.61 -32.90
C ILE A 442 31.87 47.15 -32.98
N SER A 443 32.44 46.32 -32.09
CA SER A 443 31.84 45.10 -31.56
C SER A 443 30.78 45.47 -30.51
N GLN A 444 29.59 44.88 -30.60
CA GLN A 444 28.59 44.63 -29.53
C GLN A 444 27.40 43.95 -30.27
N ASP A 445 26.95 42.74 -29.99
CA ASP A 445 26.66 42.09 -28.72
C ASP A 445 26.84 40.57 -28.83
N ILE A 446 27.54 39.92 -27.89
CA ILE A 446 27.14 38.66 -27.25
C ILE A 446 27.70 38.68 -25.82
N GLU A 447 26.80 38.77 -24.85
CA GLU A 447 27.05 38.56 -23.42
C GLU A 447 27.53 37.13 -23.11
N ASP A 448 28.46 37.07 -22.16
CA ASP A 448 28.60 36.11 -21.05
C ASP A 448 28.30 34.63 -21.28
N GLU A 449 29.35 33.81 -21.14
CA GLU A 449 29.42 32.87 -20.01
C GLU A 449 30.87 32.44 -19.73
N SER A 450 31.28 32.69 -18.49
CA SER A 450 32.56 32.32 -17.88
C SER A 450 32.83 30.81 -17.89
N ILE A 451 34.11 30.42 -17.92
CA ILE A 451 34.72 29.49 -16.95
C ILE A 451 36.24 29.71 -16.92
N LEU A 452 36.74 29.84 -15.69
CA LEU A 452 38.13 29.93 -15.26
C LEU A 452 39.05 28.90 -15.94
N PHE A 453 40.32 29.26 -16.16
CA PHE A 453 41.40 28.60 -15.40
C PHE A 453 42.66 29.47 -15.33
N ASP A 454 43.17 29.49 -14.10
CA ASP A 454 44.34 30.12 -13.55
C ASP A 454 45.64 29.60 -14.18
N ASN A 455 46.61 30.48 -14.39
CA ASN A 455 47.94 30.35 -13.79
C ASN A 455 48.84 31.53 -14.15
N GLN A 456 49.35 32.11 -13.06
CA GLN A 456 50.36 33.14 -12.93
C GLN A 456 51.71 32.72 -13.54
N GLU A 457 52.45 33.66 -14.12
CA GLU A 457 53.70 34.17 -13.51
C GLU A 457 54.25 35.40 -14.26
N GLU A 458 54.66 36.35 -13.42
CA GLU A 458 55.39 37.62 -13.56
C GLU A 458 56.79 37.46 -14.22
N VAL A 459 57.62 38.44 -14.61
CA VAL A 459 57.69 39.92 -14.76
C VAL A 459 59.06 40.21 -15.44
N ALA A 460 59.23 41.45 -15.92
CA ALA A 460 60.47 42.17 -16.27
C ALA A 460 60.95 42.02 -17.73
N ASP A 461 60.69 42.98 -18.64
CA ASP A 461 61.08 44.40 -18.70
C ASP A 461 62.47 44.59 -19.34
N GLU A 462 62.47 45.23 -20.51
CA GLU A 462 63.48 46.17 -21.04
C GLU A 462 63.16 46.47 -22.52
N ALA A 463 62.32 47.48 -22.73
CA ALA A 463 62.12 48.13 -24.01
C ALA A 463 63.14 49.27 -24.16
N SER A 464 64.25 49.02 -24.86
CA SER A 464 65.09 50.11 -25.41
C SER A 464 66.05 49.69 -26.55
N LYS A 465 65.58 48.89 -27.53
CA LYS A 465 66.37 48.58 -28.76
C LYS A 465 65.55 48.24 -30.03
N VAL A 466 64.28 48.65 -30.08
CA VAL A 466 63.26 47.93 -30.86
C VAL A 466 63.22 48.22 -32.37
N SER A 467 63.83 49.29 -32.91
CA SER A 467 63.71 49.54 -34.37
C SER A 467 64.69 48.75 -35.25
N GLY A 468 65.86 48.35 -34.73
CA GLY A 468 66.91 47.69 -35.53
C GLY A 468 66.89 46.17 -35.42
N GLU A 469 66.61 45.65 -34.22
CA GLU A 469 66.62 44.22 -33.93
C GLU A 469 65.41 43.51 -34.56
N GLU A 470 64.24 44.15 -34.64
CA GLU A 470 63.05 43.57 -35.29
C GLU A 470 63.28 43.31 -36.79
N GLU A 471 63.97 44.20 -37.49
CA GLU A 471 64.25 44.03 -38.92
C GLU A 471 65.34 42.99 -39.19
N GLU A 472 66.31 42.86 -38.27
CA GLU A 472 67.29 41.76 -38.27
C GLU A 472 66.61 40.41 -37.99
N ASN A 473 65.72 40.36 -36.99
CA ASN A 473 64.93 39.18 -36.63
C ASN A 473 64.08 38.69 -37.80
N LYS A 474 63.45 39.59 -38.58
CA LYS A 474 62.72 39.21 -39.80
C LYS A 474 63.63 38.57 -40.84
N LYS A 475 64.84 39.11 -41.08
CA LYS A 475 65.79 38.53 -42.04
C LYS A 475 66.27 37.15 -41.61
N ILE A 476 66.60 37.00 -40.32
CA ILE A 476 67.01 35.71 -39.75
C ILE A 476 65.85 34.71 -39.82
N PHE A 477 64.62 35.13 -39.52
CA PHE A 477 63.45 34.28 -39.62
C PHE A 477 63.15 33.85 -41.06
N VAL A 478 63.33 34.72 -42.05
CA VAL A 478 63.17 34.37 -43.47
C VAL A 478 64.14 33.25 -43.86
N GLU A 479 65.41 33.36 -43.45
CA GLU A 479 66.41 32.32 -43.73
C GLU A 479 66.14 31.02 -42.96
N LEU A 480 65.77 31.12 -41.68
CA LEU A 480 65.35 29.96 -40.88
C LEU A 480 64.17 29.25 -41.53
N ASN A 481 63.13 29.99 -41.88
CA ASN A 481 61.91 29.44 -42.48
C ASN A 481 62.21 28.80 -43.84
N ARG A 482 63.14 29.37 -44.61
CA ARG A 482 63.63 28.76 -45.85
C ARG A 482 64.25 27.38 -45.57
N ILE A 483 65.18 27.28 -44.61
CA ILE A 483 65.83 26.01 -44.24
C ILE A 483 64.81 25.00 -43.72
N VAL A 484 63.97 25.39 -42.75
CA VAL A 484 62.97 24.54 -42.12
C VAL A 484 61.97 23.98 -43.15
N VAL A 485 61.52 24.80 -44.09
CA VAL A 485 60.56 24.39 -45.13
C VAL A 485 61.23 23.58 -46.24
N GLN A 486 62.43 23.98 -46.69
CA GLN A 486 63.16 23.34 -47.78
C GLN A 486 63.64 21.94 -47.38
N ASP A 487 64.23 21.81 -46.19
CA ASP A 487 64.77 20.54 -45.69
C ASP A 487 63.71 19.72 -44.92
N GLN A 488 62.46 20.21 -44.91
CA GLN A 488 61.31 19.59 -44.25
C GLN A 488 61.56 19.21 -42.78
N LEU A 489 62.38 19.99 -42.06
CA LEU A 489 62.79 19.69 -40.69
C LEU A 489 61.60 19.53 -39.73
N TYR A 490 60.50 20.22 -40.02
CA TYR A 490 59.25 20.14 -39.25
C TYR A 490 58.61 18.74 -39.25
N LEU A 491 58.99 17.84 -40.16
CA LEU A 491 58.51 16.45 -40.18
C LEU A 491 59.18 15.56 -39.13
N SER A 492 60.33 15.96 -38.58
CA SER A 492 60.94 15.23 -37.48
C SER A 492 60.16 15.46 -36.18
N SER A 493 59.68 14.38 -35.57
CA SER A 493 59.03 14.38 -34.25
C SER A 493 59.95 14.83 -33.12
N GLU A 494 61.26 14.66 -33.30
CA GLU A 494 62.31 14.96 -32.32
C GLU A 494 62.86 16.38 -32.43
N LEU A 495 62.40 17.18 -33.41
CA LEU A 495 62.88 18.54 -33.62
C LEU A 495 62.68 19.41 -32.38
N SER A 496 63.79 19.83 -31.77
CA SER A 496 63.80 20.71 -30.61
C SER A 496 64.01 22.17 -31.01
N ARG A 497 63.71 23.07 -30.08
CA ARG A 497 63.97 24.51 -30.27
C ARG A 497 65.48 24.76 -30.38
N GLU A 498 66.26 24.02 -29.61
CA GLU A 498 67.71 24.11 -29.54
C GLU A 498 68.35 23.81 -30.91
N ASP A 499 67.82 22.81 -31.64
CA ASP A 499 68.29 22.46 -32.99
C ASP A 499 68.15 23.64 -33.97
N LEU A 500 66.98 24.29 -33.97
CA LEU A 500 66.74 25.45 -34.84
C LEU A 500 67.48 26.71 -34.41
N ALA A 501 67.64 26.91 -33.10
CA ALA A 501 68.38 28.06 -32.57
C ALA A 501 69.87 28.00 -32.97
N GLN A 502 70.46 26.80 -33.00
CA GLN A 502 71.83 26.59 -33.46
C GLN A 502 72.01 26.90 -34.96
N LEU A 503 71.03 26.56 -35.80
CA LEU A 503 71.08 26.81 -37.26
C LEU A 503 71.20 28.29 -37.62
N VAL A 504 70.64 29.17 -36.78
CA VAL A 504 70.72 30.62 -36.96
C VAL A 504 71.64 31.32 -35.95
N HIS A 505 72.44 30.54 -35.22
CA HIS A 505 73.41 31.04 -34.24
C HIS A 505 72.79 31.98 -33.17
N LEU A 506 71.55 31.69 -32.74
CA LEU A 506 70.85 32.42 -31.69
C LEU A 506 70.82 31.63 -30.38
N ASN A 507 70.81 32.35 -29.25
CA ASN A 507 70.48 31.73 -27.97
C ASN A 507 68.96 31.49 -27.87
N ASN A 508 68.55 30.57 -26.98
CA ASN A 508 67.15 30.17 -26.82
C ASN A 508 66.19 31.33 -26.50
N ALA A 509 66.64 32.33 -25.75
CA ALA A 509 65.81 33.48 -25.38
C ALA A 509 65.54 34.40 -26.58
N ARG A 510 66.59 34.75 -27.35
CA ARG A 510 66.49 35.56 -28.57
C ARG A 510 65.73 34.81 -29.66
N PHE A 511 65.92 33.50 -29.78
CA PHE A 511 65.16 32.66 -30.72
C PHE A 511 63.66 32.64 -30.39
N ALA A 512 63.28 32.42 -29.13
CA ALA A 512 61.87 32.41 -28.73
C ALA A 512 61.19 33.76 -28.97
N ARG A 513 61.92 34.86 -28.72
CA ARG A 513 61.47 36.22 -29.01
C ARG A 513 61.26 36.43 -30.51
N MET A 514 62.27 36.12 -31.33
CA MET A 514 62.21 36.22 -32.79
C MET A 514 61.03 35.42 -33.38
N ILE A 515 60.82 34.17 -32.94
CA ILE A 515 59.70 33.34 -33.42
C ILE A 515 58.37 33.98 -33.06
N LYS A 516 58.20 34.47 -31.82
CA LYS A 516 56.96 35.11 -31.39
C LYS A 516 56.68 36.41 -32.15
N GLU A 517 57.71 37.21 -32.39
CA GLU A 517 57.62 38.45 -33.18
C GLU A 517 57.25 38.18 -34.64
N CYS A 518 57.87 37.19 -35.29
CA CYS A 518 57.70 36.94 -36.72
C CYS A 518 56.47 36.09 -37.06
N THR A 519 56.01 35.21 -36.15
CA THR A 519 54.92 34.26 -36.40
C THR A 519 53.65 34.54 -35.60
N GLY A 520 53.74 35.39 -34.57
CA GLY A 520 52.64 35.61 -33.61
C GLY A 520 52.41 34.45 -32.63
N THR A 521 53.22 33.39 -32.69
CA THR A 521 53.10 32.19 -31.84
C THR A 521 54.46 31.71 -31.35
N ASN A 522 54.48 30.72 -30.44
CA ASN A 522 55.74 30.13 -29.97
C ASN A 522 56.29 29.09 -30.95
N PHE A 523 57.50 28.56 -30.69
CA PHE A 523 58.14 27.53 -31.52
C PHE A 523 57.21 26.35 -31.85
N ASN A 524 56.53 25.80 -30.85
CA ASN A 524 55.60 24.69 -31.06
C ASN A 524 54.43 25.09 -31.95
N GLY A 525 53.91 26.32 -31.81
CA GLY A 525 52.87 26.85 -32.69
C GLY A 525 53.33 26.93 -34.13
N TYR A 526 54.49 27.54 -34.38
CA TYR A 526 55.07 27.67 -35.71
C TYR A 526 55.30 26.32 -36.40
N ILE A 527 55.93 25.36 -35.71
CA ILE A 527 56.17 24.02 -36.25
C ILE A 527 54.86 23.27 -36.49
N ASN A 528 53.93 23.31 -35.52
CA ASN A 528 52.65 22.63 -35.68
C ASN A 528 51.82 23.23 -36.83
N ASP A 529 51.92 24.52 -37.10
CA ASP A 529 51.25 25.13 -38.24
C ASP A 529 51.74 24.54 -39.57
N LEU A 530 53.06 24.39 -39.74
CA LEU A 530 53.67 23.73 -40.89
C LEU A 530 53.28 22.26 -40.98
N ARG A 531 53.28 21.53 -39.86
CA ARG A 531 52.86 20.12 -39.78
C ARG A 531 51.40 19.94 -40.18
N ILE A 532 50.50 20.83 -39.75
CA ILE A 532 49.09 20.78 -40.16
C ILE A 532 48.95 21.06 -41.65
N ASP A 533 49.68 22.05 -42.19
CA ASP A 533 49.63 22.36 -43.62
C ASP A 533 50.14 21.20 -44.46
N HIS A 534 51.14 20.46 -43.98
CA HIS A 534 51.62 19.22 -44.58
C HIS A 534 50.61 18.07 -44.46
N ALA A 535 49.98 17.89 -43.29
CA ALA A 535 48.92 16.92 -43.11
C ALA A 535 47.74 17.15 -44.07
N ILE A 536 47.37 18.42 -44.34
CA ILE A 536 46.36 18.78 -45.35
C ILE A 536 46.82 18.34 -46.75
N LYS A 537 48.11 18.52 -47.11
CA LYS A 537 48.66 18.06 -48.40
C LYS A 537 48.61 16.52 -48.51
N LEU A 538 49.05 15.80 -47.48
CA LEU A 538 49.03 14.34 -47.46
C LEU A 538 47.60 13.78 -47.58
N LEU A 539 46.62 14.39 -46.88
CA LEU A 539 45.21 13.99 -46.97
C LEU A 539 44.64 14.16 -48.39
N LYS A 540 45.15 15.11 -49.18
CA LYS A 540 44.75 15.31 -50.58
C LYS A 540 45.47 14.37 -51.55
N LEU A 541 46.77 14.16 -51.35
CA LEU A 541 47.61 13.36 -52.26
C LEU A 541 47.46 11.85 -52.03
N HIS A 542 47.18 11.44 -50.79
CA HIS A 542 47.12 10.04 -50.37
C HIS A 542 45.80 9.72 -49.65
N PRO A 543 44.65 9.70 -50.37
CA PRO A 543 43.35 9.42 -49.76
C PRO A 543 43.28 8.03 -49.10
N ASN A 544 44.15 7.09 -49.48
CA ASN A 544 44.17 5.74 -48.89
C ASN A 544 44.92 5.67 -47.55
N TYR A 545 45.65 6.71 -47.14
CA TYR A 545 46.41 6.68 -45.88
C TYR A 545 45.47 6.74 -44.67
N THR A 546 45.80 5.99 -43.61
CA THR A 546 45.09 6.09 -42.34
C THR A 546 45.44 7.41 -41.65
N ILE A 547 44.53 7.95 -40.83
CA ILE A 547 44.82 9.20 -40.09
C ILE A 547 46.04 9.04 -39.16
N ARG A 548 46.31 7.82 -38.70
CA ARG A 548 47.53 7.51 -37.96
C ARG A 548 48.78 7.67 -38.82
N ALA A 549 48.81 7.07 -40.02
CA ALA A 549 49.91 7.23 -40.96
C ALA A 549 50.12 8.70 -41.34
N ILE A 550 49.04 9.47 -41.53
CA ILE A 550 49.12 10.92 -41.77
C ILE A 550 49.75 11.66 -40.59
N ALA A 551 49.45 11.27 -39.35
CA ALA A 551 50.05 11.87 -38.16
C ALA A 551 51.55 11.59 -38.09
N ASP A 552 51.95 10.34 -38.34
CA ASP A 552 53.34 9.89 -38.30
C ASP A 552 54.15 10.61 -39.41
N GLU A 553 53.65 10.61 -40.65
CA GLU A 553 54.28 11.28 -41.82
C GLU A 553 54.29 12.81 -41.73
N ALA A 554 53.41 13.42 -40.93
CA ALA A 554 53.40 14.86 -40.68
C ALA A 554 54.21 15.26 -39.44
N GLY A 555 54.91 14.32 -38.78
CA GLY A 555 55.78 14.60 -37.63
C GLY A 555 55.07 14.78 -36.29
N PHE A 556 53.84 14.29 -36.15
CA PHE A 556 53.11 14.33 -34.86
C PHE A 556 53.42 13.10 -34.01
N ASN A 557 53.72 13.34 -32.73
CA ASN A 557 53.99 12.26 -31.75
C ASN A 557 52.78 11.38 -31.43
N SER A 558 51.57 11.84 -31.76
CA SER A 558 50.36 11.03 -31.58
C SER A 558 49.19 11.55 -32.42
N THR A 559 48.32 10.63 -32.81
CA THR A 559 47.09 10.94 -33.55
C THR A 559 46.15 11.91 -32.81
N PRO A 560 45.93 11.82 -31.48
CA PRO A 560 45.11 12.79 -30.75
C PRO A 560 45.61 14.24 -30.85
N ILE A 561 46.93 14.46 -30.86
CA ILE A 561 47.51 15.80 -31.02
C ILE A 561 47.17 16.37 -32.41
N LEU A 562 47.34 15.56 -33.47
CA LEU A 562 46.91 15.94 -34.82
C LEU A 562 45.42 16.30 -34.83
N TYR A 563 44.53 15.48 -34.25
CA TYR A 563 43.09 15.75 -34.23
C TYR A 563 42.74 17.10 -33.61
N ASN A 564 43.32 17.40 -32.44
CA ASN A 564 43.05 18.64 -31.71
C ASN A 564 43.55 19.86 -32.48
N LEU A 565 44.80 19.82 -32.98
CA LEU A 565 45.40 20.96 -33.68
C LEU A 565 44.79 21.18 -35.06
N PHE A 566 44.51 20.09 -35.80
CA PHE A 566 43.86 20.17 -37.11
C PHE A 566 42.44 20.74 -37.00
N LYS A 567 41.66 20.31 -35.99
CA LYS A 567 40.33 20.87 -35.73
C LYS A 567 40.39 22.33 -35.30
N LYS A 568 41.36 22.69 -34.46
CA LYS A 568 41.55 24.09 -34.04
C LYS A 568 41.87 25.01 -35.22
N LYS A 569 42.70 24.56 -36.19
CA LYS A 569 43.12 25.36 -37.35
C LYS A 569 42.09 25.38 -38.48
N THR A 570 41.46 24.24 -38.78
CA THR A 570 40.59 24.08 -39.97
C THR A 570 39.10 24.11 -39.66
N GLY A 571 38.72 23.99 -38.39
CA GLY A 571 37.32 23.85 -37.95
C GLY A 571 36.74 22.43 -38.09
N MET A 572 37.46 21.50 -38.74
CA MET A 572 37.03 20.11 -38.98
C MET A 572 38.09 19.14 -38.46
N THR A 573 37.71 17.92 -38.08
CA THR A 573 38.68 16.86 -37.76
C THR A 573 39.38 16.35 -39.03
N PRO A 574 40.60 15.77 -38.93
CA PRO A 574 41.27 15.14 -40.08
C PRO A 574 40.39 14.10 -40.80
N TYR A 575 39.58 13.35 -40.05
CA TYR A 575 38.64 12.38 -40.59
C TYR A 575 37.48 13.03 -41.36
N GLU A 576 36.88 14.09 -40.81
CA GLU A 576 35.83 14.86 -41.51
C GLU A 576 36.38 15.52 -42.78
N PHE A 577 37.60 16.07 -42.72
CA PHE A 577 38.27 16.66 -43.89
C PHE A 577 38.55 15.61 -44.97
N LYS A 578 39.03 14.42 -44.59
CA LYS A 578 39.24 13.29 -45.49
C LYS A 578 37.95 12.87 -46.18
N LYS A 579 36.87 12.69 -45.41
CA LYS A 579 35.55 12.32 -45.93
C LYS A 579 34.98 13.39 -46.87
N ALA A 580 35.21 14.67 -46.57
CA ALA A 580 34.80 15.77 -47.45
C ALA A 580 35.57 15.78 -48.78
N GLN A 581 36.87 15.41 -48.78
CA GLN A 581 37.66 15.25 -50.01
C GLN A 581 37.24 14.03 -50.83
N GLU A 582 36.83 12.92 -50.21
CA GLU A 582 36.29 11.75 -50.94
C GLU A 582 34.95 12.04 -51.65
N SER A 583 34.24 13.09 -51.23
CA SER A 583 32.96 13.54 -51.81
C SER A 583 33.07 14.68 -52.83
N LEU A 584 34.29 15.14 -53.12
CA LEU A 584 34.63 16.16 -54.13
C LEU A 584 35.34 15.48 -55.32
#